data_AF-A0A350CFN3-F1
#
_entry.id   AF-A0A350CFN3-F1
#
_cell.length_a   1.000
_cell.length_b   1.000
_cell.length_c   1.000
_cell.angle_alpha   90.00
_cell.angle_beta   90.00
_cell.angle_gamma   90.00
#
_symmetry.space_group_name_H-M   'P 1'
#
loop_
_entity.id
_entity.type
_entity.pdbx_description
1 polymer ?
#
loop_
_entity_poly.entity_id
_entity_poly.type
_entity_poly.pdbx_seq_one_letter_code
_entity_poly.pdbx_strand_id
1 'polypeptide(L)'
;MPKVYTFPRAARGASIYRVEWKKDSPHVAQYVVQASATSSIVVHDSDGQEHILVGKQTLRQYGKTPEDAIYREFERLATLVARNGANARQAMQQTVRLGKLCQ
;
A
#
# COMPACT_ATOMS: atom_id res chain seq x y z
N MET A 1 14.59 -1.29 18.63
CA MET A 1 13.59 -0.19 18.57
C MET A 1 12.69 -0.41 17.37
N PRO A 2 11.35 -0.37 17.50
CA PRO A 2 10.48 -0.39 16.33
C PRO A 2 10.75 0.89 15.53
N LYS A 3 11.24 0.76 14.29
CA LYS A 3 11.32 1.90 13.37
C LYS A 3 9.91 2.48 13.27
N VAL A 4 9.72 3.67 13.84
CA VAL A 4 8.51 4.44 13.62
C VAL A 4 8.57 4.83 12.15
N TYR A 5 7.93 4.02 11.29
CA TYR A 5 7.61 4.41 9.93
C TYR A 5 6.62 5.57 10.04
N THR A 6 7.15 6.78 10.22
CA THR A 6 6.48 8.00 9.84
C THR A 6 6.36 7.93 8.33
N PHE A 7 5.13 7.87 7.82
CA PHE A 7 4.90 8.12 6.41
C PHE A 7 5.56 9.46 6.10
N PRO A 8 6.59 9.50 5.24
CA PRO A 8 7.24 10.76 4.92
C PRO A 8 6.15 11.70 4.42
N ARG A 9 6.06 12.93 4.95
CA ARG A 9 5.05 13.90 4.53
C ARG A 9 5.12 14.01 3.01
N ALA A 10 4.19 13.34 2.32
CA ALA A 10 4.15 13.39 0.88
C ALA A 10 3.76 14.83 0.53
N ALA A 11 4.57 15.45 -0.32
CA ALA A 11 4.29 16.80 -0.79
C ALA A 11 2.97 16.80 -1.56
N ARG A 12 2.24 17.91 -1.51
CA ARG A 12 1.09 18.11 -2.39
C ARG A 12 1.54 17.96 -3.85
N GLY A 13 0.74 17.27 -4.65
CA GLY A 13 1.04 16.90 -6.04
C GLY A 13 1.94 15.67 -6.18
N ALA A 14 2.51 15.14 -5.09
CA ALA A 14 3.28 13.90 -5.17
C ALA A 14 2.37 12.71 -5.49
N SER A 15 2.88 11.80 -6.31
CA SER A 15 2.25 10.51 -6.54
C SER A 15 2.64 9.52 -5.45
N ILE A 16 1.66 8.77 -4.96
CA ILE A 16 1.84 7.63 -4.07
C ILE A 16 1.13 6.43 -4.66
N TYR A 17 1.58 5.24 -4.31
CA TYR A 17 1.15 4.02 -4.96
C TYR A 17 0.72 3.00 -3.91
N ARG A 18 -0.29 2.19 -4.22
CA ARG A 18 -0.72 1.07 -3.37
C ARG A 18 -1.11 -0.11 -4.26
N VAL A 19 -0.87 -1.32 -3.77
CA VAL A 19 -1.41 -2.51 -4.43
C VAL A 19 -2.87 -2.69 -4.03
N GLU A 20 -3.74 -2.72 -5.04
CA GLU A 20 -5.15 -3.06 -4.87
C GLU A 20 -5.46 -4.43 -5.47
N TRP A 21 -6.40 -5.13 -4.84
CA TRP A 21 -6.79 -6.48 -5.23
C TRP A 21 -8.20 -6.46 -5.82
N LYS A 22 -8.30 -6.73 -7.13
CA LYS A 22 -9.59 -6.98 -7.77
C LYS A 22 -9.79 -8.48 -7.85
N LYS A 23 -10.56 -9.02 -6.90
CA LYS A 23 -10.65 -10.47 -6.61
C LYS A 23 -9.26 -11.04 -6.31
N ASP A 24 -8.66 -11.64 -7.33
CA ASP A 24 -7.43 -12.42 -7.27
C ASP A 24 -6.29 -11.77 -8.07
N SER A 25 -6.56 -10.67 -8.76
CA SER A 25 -5.59 -9.96 -9.58
C SER A 25 -5.10 -8.72 -8.83
N PRO A 26 -3.82 -8.69 -8.41
CA PRO A 26 -3.23 -7.47 -7.87
C PRO A 26 -2.93 -6.50 -9.01
N HIS A 27 -3.04 -5.20 -8.72
CA HIS A 27 -2.58 -4.13 -9.61
C HIS A 27 -2.08 -2.96 -8.77
N VAL A 28 -1.17 -2.16 -9.33
CA VAL A 28 -0.67 -0.96 -8.67
C VAL A 28 -1.59 0.21 -9.02
N ALA A 29 -2.27 0.74 -8.01
CA ALA A 29 -3.05 1.96 -8.12
C ALA A 29 -2.20 3.17 -7.75
N GLN A 30 -2.35 4.26 -8.51
CA GLN A 30 -1.71 5.55 -8.27
C GLN A 30 -2.71 6.53 -7.65
N TYR A 31 -2.22 7.31 -6.70
CA TYR A 31 -2.97 8.39 -6.08
C TYR A 31 -2.12 9.66 -6.03
N VAL A 32 -2.75 10.82 -6.20
CA VAL A 32 -2.11 12.12 -6.14
C VAL A 32 -2.47 12.82 -4.85
N VAL A 33 -1.45 13.18 -4.07
CA VAL A 33 -1.63 13.83 -2.77
C VAL A 33 -2.16 15.25 -2.94
N GLN A 34 -3.29 15.55 -2.31
CA GLN A 34 -3.88 16.88 -2.30
C GLN A 34 -3.52 17.66 -1.04
N ALA A 35 -3.54 16.99 0.11
CA ALA A 35 -3.18 17.58 1.40
C ALA A 35 -2.57 16.53 2.33
N SER A 36 -1.69 16.97 3.22
CA SER A 36 -1.11 16.10 4.25
C SER A 36 -1.19 16.74 5.63
N ALA A 37 -1.62 15.94 6.60
CA ALA A 37 -1.63 16.25 8.02
C ALA A 37 -0.81 15.20 8.79
N THR A 38 -0.70 15.34 10.11
CA THR A 38 0.15 14.47 10.94
C THR A 38 -0.26 12.99 10.93
N SER A 39 -1.56 12.70 10.80
CA SER A 39 -2.12 11.34 10.87
C SER A 39 -3.08 10.99 9.73
N SER A 40 -3.23 11.90 8.76
CA SER A 40 -4.09 11.72 7.60
C SER A 40 -3.50 12.38 6.36
N ILE A 41 -3.87 11.85 5.19
CA ILE A 41 -3.60 12.48 3.89
C ILE A 41 -4.87 12.42 3.05
N VAL A 42 -5.11 13.47 2.28
CA VAL A 42 -6.18 13.52 1.28
C VAL A 42 -5.53 13.27 -0.08
N VAL A 43 -6.09 12.35 -0.85
CA VAL A 43 -5.56 11.94 -2.14
C VAL A 43 -6.66 11.83 -3.19
N HIS A 44 -6.31 12.03 -4.45
CA HIS A 44 -7.19 11.70 -5.58
C HIS A 44 -6.70 10.41 -6.24
N ASP A 45 -7.61 9.53 -6.64
CA ASP A 45 -7.29 8.37 -7.47
C ASP A 45 -7.19 8.73 -8.97
N SER A 46 -7.04 7.72 -9.82
CA SER A 46 -6.96 7.89 -11.28
C SER A 46 -8.23 8.45 -11.91
N ASP A 47 -9.38 8.28 -11.27
CA ASP A 47 -10.68 8.76 -11.74
C ASP A 47 -10.99 10.17 -11.20
N GLY A 48 -10.08 10.74 -10.39
CA GLY A 48 -10.23 12.04 -9.76
C GLY A 48 -11.11 12.03 -8.51
N GLN A 49 -11.46 10.85 -7.99
CA GLN A 49 -12.24 10.73 -6.77
C GLN A 49 -11.35 10.98 -5.54
N GLU A 50 -11.88 11.75 -4.58
CA GLU A 50 -11.18 12.07 -3.34
C GLU A 50 -11.30 10.93 -2.31
N HIS A 51 -10.16 10.60 -1.71
CA HIS A 51 -10.04 9.61 -0.63
C HIS A 51 -9.28 10.21 0.55
N ILE A 52 -9.78 9.98 1.77
CA ILE A 52 -9.13 10.39 3.01
C ILE A 52 -8.50 9.17 3.67
N LEU A 53 -7.17 9.13 3.66
CA LEU A 53 -6.39 8.04 4.24
C LEU A 53 -6.03 8.38 5.66
N VAL A 54 -6.51 7.60 6.63
CA VAL A 54 -6.33 7.85 8.06
C VAL A 54 -5.60 6.70 8.73
N GLY A 55 -4.62 7.04 9.57
CA GLY A 55 -3.96 6.09 10.47
C GLY A 55 -2.68 5.47 9.93
N LYS A 56 -1.74 5.19 10.84
CA LYS A 56 -0.39 4.73 10.51
C LYS A 56 -0.37 3.39 9.76
N GLN A 57 -1.31 2.49 10.03
CA GLN A 57 -1.37 1.18 9.37
C GLN A 57 -1.83 1.31 7.91
N THR A 58 -2.83 2.15 7.65
CA THR A 58 -3.29 2.47 6.30
C THR A 58 -2.15 3.10 5.50
N LEU A 59 -1.50 4.12 6.05
CA LEU A 59 -0.41 4.83 5.37
C LEU A 59 0.80 3.95 5.06
N ARG A 60 1.06 2.89 5.84
CA ARG A 60 2.15 1.93 5.58
C ARG A 60 1.96 1.12 4.30
N GLN A 61 0.73 1.01 3.80
CA GLN A 61 0.42 0.28 2.56
C GLN A 61 0.76 1.11 1.31
N TYR A 62 1.03 2.40 1.47
CA TYR A 62 1.36 3.30 0.36
C TYR A 62 2.87 3.44 0.21
N GLY A 63 3.37 3.21 -1.00
CA GLY A 63 4.75 3.42 -1.41
C GLY A 63 4.94 4.72 -2.17
N LYS A 64 6.18 5.20 -2.24
CA LYS A 64 6.55 6.37 -3.05
C LYS A 64 6.78 6.05 -4.53
N THR A 65 7.01 4.79 -4.85
CA THR A 65 7.13 4.26 -6.21
C THR A 65 6.24 3.02 -6.35
N PRO A 66 5.92 2.59 -7.58
CA PRO A 66 5.21 1.34 -7.82
C PRO A 66 5.89 0.14 -7.15
N GLU A 67 7.22 0.06 -7.21
CA GLU A 67 8.01 -1.04 -6.63
C GLU A 67 7.92 -1.02 -5.10
N ASP A 68 8.05 0.15 -4.47
CA ASP A 68 7.89 0.31 -3.01
C ASP A 68 6.49 -0.13 -2.56
N ALA A 69 5.44 0.17 -3.33
CA ALA A 69 4.09 -0.29 -3.04
C ALA A 69 3.96 -1.82 -3.10
N ILE A 70 4.62 -2.46 -4.07
CA ILE A 70 4.66 -3.92 -4.19
C ILE A 70 5.41 -4.54 -3.00
N TYR A 71 6.57 -4.01 -2.62
CA TYR A 71 7.32 -4.48 -1.44
C TYR A 71 6.52 -4.37 -0.15
N ARG A 72 5.81 -3.25 0.05
CA ARG A 72 4.92 -3.07 1.21
C ARG A 72 3.80 -4.09 1.27
N GLU A 73 3.27 -4.48 0.11
CA GLU A 73 2.24 -5.49 0.05
C GLU A 73 2.79 -6.90 0.36
N PHE A 74 4.02 -7.20 -0.07
CA PHE A 74 4.72 -8.41 0.37
C PHE A 74 4.91 -8.44 1.90
N GLU A 75 5.35 -7.33 2.50
CA GLU A 75 5.48 -7.22 3.96
C GLU A 75 4.13 -7.41 4.68
N ARG A 76 3.04 -6.87 4.11
CA ARG A 76 1.68 -7.04 4.63
C ARG A 76 1.25 -8.51 4.61
N LEU A 77 1.45 -9.20 3.49
CA LEU A 77 1.13 -10.62 3.35
C LEU A 77 1.96 -11.49 4.32
N ALA A 78 3.27 -11.23 4.43
CA ALA A 78 4.14 -11.92 5.37
C ALA A 78 3.68 -11.71 6.83
N THR A 79 3.29 -10.48 7.18
CA THR A 79 2.77 -10.15 8.51
C THR A 79 1.45 -10.87 8.80
N LEU A 80 0.56 -10.98 7.82
CA LEU A 80 -0.71 -11.70 7.97
C LEU A 80 -0.48 -13.20 8.26
N VAL A 81 0.46 -13.83 7.57
CA VAL A 81 0.80 -15.24 7.81
C VAL A 81 1.44 -15.41 9.18
N ALA A 82 2.45 -14.59 9.50
CA ALA A 82 3.24 -14.73 10.73
C ALA A 82 2.44 -14.41 12.00
N ARG A 83 1.51 -13.45 11.96
CA ARG A 83 0.81 -12.97 13.15
C ARG A 83 -0.62 -13.47 13.29
N ASN A 84 -1.33 -13.65 12.17
CA ASN A 84 -2.77 -13.90 12.19
C ASN A 84 -3.13 -15.33 11.82
N GLY A 85 -2.14 -16.21 11.61
CA GLY A 85 -2.38 -17.60 11.24
C GLY A 85 -3.15 -17.74 9.91
N ALA A 86 -3.00 -16.77 9.01
CA ALA A 86 -3.67 -16.80 7.72
C ALA A 86 -3.31 -18.09 6.96
N ASN A 87 -4.23 -18.59 6.13
CA ASN A 87 -4.02 -19.81 5.36
C ASN A 87 -2.77 -19.66 4.49
N ALA A 88 -1.69 -20.36 4.87
CA ALA A 88 -0.38 -20.25 4.23
C ALA A 88 -0.43 -20.55 2.73
N ARG A 89 -1.34 -21.44 2.30
CA ARG A 89 -1.54 -21.76 0.88
C ARG A 89 -2.09 -20.57 0.11
N GLN A 90 -3.09 -19.89 0.65
CA GLN A 90 -3.69 -18.71 0.03
C GLN A 90 -2.70 -17.55 -0.01
N ALA A 91 -1.95 -17.33 1.07
CA ALA A 91 -0.93 -16.30 1.12
C ALA A 91 0.22 -16.55 0.12
N MET A 92 0.65 -17.80 -0.05
CA MET A 92 1.62 -18.18 -1.09
C MET A 92 1.08 -17.92 -2.50
N GLN A 93 -0.19 -18.25 -2.77
CA GLN A 93 -0.82 -17.94 -4.06
C GLN A 93 -0.85 -16.43 -4.33
N GLN A 94 -1.21 -15.62 -3.32
CA GLN A 94 -1.19 -14.16 -3.42
C GLN A 94 0.23 -13.63 -3.65
N THR A 95 1.22 -14.17 -2.95
CA THR A 95 2.66 -13.82 -3.11
C THR A 95 3.12 -14.06 -4.54
N VAL A 96 2.79 -15.21 -5.13
CA VAL A 96 3.14 -15.53 -6.53
C VAL A 96 2.48 -14.56 -7.50
N ARG A 97 1.20 -14.24 -7.29
CA ARG A 97 0.48 -13.29 -8.17
C ARG A 97 1.04 -11.88 -8.04
N LEU A 98 1.39 -11.45 -6.83
CA LEU A 98 2.03 -10.17 -6.58
C LEU A 98 3.40 -10.08 -7.26
N GLY A 99 4.19 -11.16 -7.24
CA GLY A 99 5.50 -11.22 -7.91
C GLY A 99 5.45 -11.03 -9.42
N LYS A 100 4.30 -11.25 -10.07
CA LYS A 100 4.13 -10.94 -11.50
C LYS A 100 4.14 -9.44 -11.80
N LEU A 101 3.93 -8.59 -10.81
CA LEU A 101 4.01 -7.14 -10.95
C LEU A 101 5.46 -6.60 -10.87
N CYS A 102 6.43 -7.46 -10.54
CA CYS A 102 7.84 -7.10 -10.47
C CYS A 102 8.60 -7.33 -11.79
N GLN A 103 7.92 -7.81 -12.83
CA GLN A 103 8.46 -8.06 -14.17
C GLN A 103 8.20 -6.85 -15.06
#